data_AF-A0A6B1BSH4-F1
#
_entry.id   AF-A0A6B1BSH4-F1
#
_cell.length_a   1.000
_cell.length_b   1.000
_cell.length_c   1.000
_cell.angle_alpha   90.00
_cell.angle_beta   90.00
_cell.angle_gamma   90.00
#
_symmetry.space_group_name_H-M   'P 1'
#
loop_
_entity.id
_entity.type
_entity.pdbx_description
1 polymer ?
#
loop_
_entity_poly.entity_id
_entity_poly.type
_entity_poly.pdbx_seq_one_letter_code
_entity_poly.pdbx_strand_id
1 'polypeptide(L)'
;MQHRLALLGPRPPEEYQRAIENIPPEITGSEFVKTGYENYQHLYNTSAPSQRNKNGEVFEWLILQALCQAQIYPAYYQATVLHVPHVVYDILLYHKTHPIVLSCKVSLRERWKQADLEALALRQVYRGAYSILLTLNSSEGTRVQRQIKESEVLGLNECVVIQSREDRFDALILELQQRQFDFVEPVIPVQGGVVTNENFP
;
A
#
# COMPACT_ATOMS: atom_id res chain seq x y z
N MET A 1 -6.87 16.59 26.79
CA MET A 1 -7.37 16.86 25.43
C MET A 1 -6.34 17.62 24.57
N GLN A 2 -5.03 17.38 24.74
CA GLN A 2 -3.93 18.10 24.07
C GLN A 2 -2.81 17.17 23.55
N HIS A 3 -3.09 15.87 23.34
CA HIS A 3 -2.13 14.90 22.78
C HIS A 3 -2.54 14.33 21.40
N ARG A 4 -3.42 15.02 20.67
CA ARG A 4 -3.93 14.54 19.37
C ARG A 4 -3.34 15.28 18.14
N LEU A 5 -2.35 16.15 18.33
CA LEU A 5 -1.90 17.11 17.32
C LEU A 5 -0.53 16.80 16.66
N ALA A 6 0.11 15.65 16.93
CA ALA A 6 1.49 15.39 16.49
C ALA A 6 1.69 14.09 15.68
N LEU A 7 0.66 13.59 15.02
CA LEU A 7 0.78 12.56 13.98
C LEU A 7 -0.02 12.98 12.75
N LEU A 8 0.25 14.18 12.22
CA LEU A 8 -0.20 14.51 10.87
C LEU A 8 0.53 13.56 9.93
N GLY A 9 -0.18 12.54 9.46
CA GLY A 9 0.27 11.72 8.36
C GLY A 9 0.65 12.58 7.15
N PRO A 10 1.37 12.02 6.18
CA PRO A 10 1.75 12.74 4.97
C PRO A 10 0.52 13.33 4.29
N ARG A 11 0.68 14.48 3.63
CA ARG A 11 -0.40 15.11 2.88
C ARG A 11 -0.47 14.48 1.48
N PRO A 12 -1.69 14.27 0.94
CA PRO A 12 -1.82 13.80 -0.43
C PRO A 12 -1.24 14.82 -1.42
N PRO A 13 -0.62 14.36 -2.53
CA PRO A 13 -0.11 15.24 -3.57
C PRO A 13 -1.24 16.04 -4.23
N GLU A 14 -0.92 17.23 -4.73
CA GLU A 14 -1.90 18.11 -5.40
C GLU A 14 -2.54 17.42 -6.61
N GLU A 15 -1.76 16.62 -7.34
CA GLU A 15 -2.22 15.86 -8.50
C GLU A 15 -3.33 14.88 -8.14
N TYR A 16 -3.21 14.20 -7.01
CA TYR A 16 -4.26 13.33 -6.49
C TYR A 16 -5.52 14.13 -6.14
N GLN A 17 -5.36 15.27 -5.45
CA GLN A 17 -6.51 16.08 -5.02
C GLN A 17 -7.33 16.52 -6.23
N ARG A 18 -6.66 17.06 -7.26
CA ARG A 18 -7.32 17.47 -8.50
C ARG A 18 -7.96 16.31 -9.25
N ALA A 19 -7.36 15.13 -9.20
CA ALA A 19 -7.89 13.95 -9.88
C ALA A 19 -9.22 13.46 -9.29
N ILE A 20 -9.49 13.74 -8.01
CA ILE A 20 -10.68 13.26 -7.30
C ILE A 20 -11.80 14.31 -7.15
N GLU A 21 -11.55 15.58 -7.47
CA GLU A 21 -12.45 16.72 -7.21
C GLU A 21 -13.90 16.53 -7.68
N ASN A 22 -14.11 15.78 -8.77
CA ASN A 22 -15.42 15.62 -9.41
C ASN A 22 -15.89 14.16 -9.43
N ILE A 23 -15.31 13.30 -8.58
CA ILE A 23 -15.72 11.91 -8.47
C ILE A 23 -16.94 11.82 -7.54
N PRO A 24 -18.04 11.17 -7.97
CA PRO A 24 -19.20 10.98 -7.11
C PRO A 24 -18.86 10.18 -5.83
N PRO A 25 -19.50 10.47 -4.69
CA PRO A 25 -19.21 9.78 -3.43
C PRO A 25 -19.72 8.33 -3.37
N GLU A 26 -20.69 7.95 -4.21
CA GLU A 26 -21.37 6.66 -4.17
C GLU A 26 -20.93 5.74 -5.32
N ILE A 27 -19.65 5.40 -5.36
CA ILE A 27 -19.08 4.46 -6.34
C ILE A 27 -18.26 3.39 -5.62
N THR A 28 -18.03 2.26 -6.29
CA THR A 28 -17.22 1.17 -5.72
C THR A 28 -15.75 1.58 -5.62
N GLY A 29 -14.96 0.85 -4.84
CA GLY A 29 -13.53 1.12 -4.69
C GLY A 29 -12.79 0.99 -6.03
N SER A 30 -13.13 -0.02 -6.84
CA SER A 30 -12.55 -0.21 -8.17
C SER A 30 -12.89 0.93 -9.12
N GLU A 31 -14.14 1.39 -9.12
CA GLU A 31 -14.61 2.51 -9.94
C GLU A 31 -14.00 3.84 -9.50
N PHE A 32 -13.85 4.06 -8.19
CA PHE A 32 -13.17 5.23 -7.64
C PHE A 32 -11.72 5.32 -8.12
N VAL A 33 -10.95 4.23 -7.92
CA VAL A 33 -9.54 4.20 -8.29
C VAL A 33 -9.38 4.35 -9.81
N LYS A 34 -10.25 3.70 -10.59
CA LYS A 34 -10.27 3.84 -12.06
C LYS A 34 -10.51 5.29 -12.47
N THR A 35 -11.61 5.88 -12.02
CA THR A 35 -12.03 7.22 -12.43
C THR A 35 -11.00 8.26 -12.02
N GLY A 36 -10.48 8.16 -10.80
CA GLY A 36 -9.43 9.05 -10.31
C GLY A 36 -8.14 8.92 -11.10
N TYR A 37 -7.72 7.70 -11.43
CA TYR A 37 -6.50 7.53 -12.21
C TYR A 37 -6.67 8.01 -13.67
N GLU A 38 -7.83 7.77 -14.29
CA GLU A 38 -8.18 8.29 -15.62
C GLU A 38 -8.19 9.83 -15.64
N ASN A 39 -8.83 10.46 -14.66
CA ASN A 39 -8.81 11.92 -14.49
C ASN A 39 -7.38 12.45 -14.35
N TYR A 40 -6.55 11.81 -13.54
CA TYR A 40 -5.13 12.14 -13.42
C TYR A 40 -4.40 12.05 -14.77
N GLN A 41 -4.65 10.99 -15.55
CA GLN A 41 -4.05 10.85 -16.88
C GLN A 41 -4.53 11.92 -17.88
N HIS A 42 -5.75 12.41 -17.74
CA HIS A 42 -6.27 13.50 -18.57
C HIS A 42 -5.69 14.87 -18.20
N LEU A 43 -5.49 15.13 -16.90
CA LEU A 43 -4.97 16.39 -16.39
C LEU A 43 -3.46 16.54 -16.59
N TYR A 44 -2.72 15.42 -16.61
CA TYR A 44 -1.26 15.42 -16.60
C TYR A 44 -0.67 14.53 -17.69
N ASN A 45 0.47 14.93 -18.26
CA ASN A 45 1.20 14.09 -19.21
C ASN A 45 1.93 12.94 -18.48
N THR A 46 1.19 11.89 -18.11
CA THR A 46 1.68 10.75 -17.32
C THR A 46 2.72 9.88 -18.03
N SER A 47 2.89 10.08 -19.34
CA SER A 47 3.96 9.45 -20.14
C SER A 47 5.31 10.16 -19.99
N ALA A 48 5.33 11.39 -19.48
CA ALA A 48 6.56 12.14 -19.28
C ALA A 48 7.44 11.47 -18.20
N PRO A 49 8.77 11.38 -18.39
CA PRO A 49 9.67 10.80 -17.39
C PRO A 49 9.58 11.45 -16.01
N SER A 50 9.32 12.76 -15.95
CA SER A 50 9.16 13.52 -14.71
C SER A 50 7.94 13.10 -13.88
N GLN A 51 6.92 12.49 -14.49
CA GLN A 51 5.70 12.07 -13.81
C GLN A 51 5.76 10.64 -13.28
N ARG A 52 6.82 9.87 -13.57
CA ARG A 52 6.89 8.45 -13.19
C ARG A 52 6.73 8.21 -11.70
N ASN A 53 7.38 9.03 -10.88
CA ASN A 53 7.28 8.93 -9.41
C ASN A 53 5.87 9.30 -8.96
N LYS A 54 5.30 10.37 -9.52
CA LYS A 54 3.94 10.83 -9.22
C LYS A 54 2.86 9.84 -9.63
N ASN A 55 3.05 9.11 -10.73
CA ASN A 55 2.10 8.08 -11.16
C ASN A 55 1.91 7.00 -10.08
N GLY A 56 3.01 6.54 -9.47
CA GLY A 56 2.97 5.57 -8.37
C GLY A 56 2.31 6.17 -7.13
N GLU A 57 2.74 7.38 -6.75
CA GLU A 57 2.22 8.07 -5.58
C GLU A 57 0.71 8.37 -5.67
N VAL A 58 0.22 8.91 -6.79
CA VAL A 58 -1.22 9.14 -7.02
C VAL A 58 -1.99 7.82 -6.96
N PHE A 59 -1.45 6.74 -7.52
CA PHE A 59 -2.09 5.43 -7.45
C PHE A 59 -2.19 4.92 -6.00
N GLU A 60 -1.12 5.02 -5.21
CA GLU A 60 -1.13 4.66 -3.78
C GLU A 60 -2.18 5.45 -2.99
N TRP A 61 -2.29 6.76 -3.23
CA TRP A 61 -3.28 7.62 -2.58
C TRP A 61 -4.71 7.30 -2.98
N LEU A 62 -4.95 6.90 -4.22
CA LEU A 62 -6.27 6.40 -4.65
C LEU A 62 -6.65 5.12 -3.91
N ILE A 63 -5.71 4.19 -3.73
CA ILE A 63 -5.95 2.97 -2.94
C ILE A 63 -6.24 3.32 -1.48
N LEU A 64 -5.41 4.17 -0.85
CA LEU A 64 -5.64 4.62 0.52
C LEU A 64 -7.03 5.24 0.69
N GLN A 65 -7.45 6.09 -0.23
CA GLN A 65 -8.77 6.72 -0.17
C GLN A 65 -9.91 5.71 -0.31
N ALA A 66 -9.77 4.72 -1.19
CA ALA A 66 -10.74 3.64 -1.31
C ALA A 66 -10.87 2.84 0.00
N LEU A 67 -9.75 2.54 0.67
CA LEU A 67 -9.74 1.93 2.01
C LEU A 67 -10.43 2.83 3.04
N CYS A 68 -10.14 4.13 3.01
CA CYS A 68 -10.73 5.12 3.91
C CYS A 68 -12.26 5.21 3.75
N GLN A 69 -12.75 5.28 2.51
CA GLN A 69 -14.18 5.28 2.18
C GLN A 69 -14.86 3.99 2.67
N ALA A 70 -14.16 2.86 2.57
CA ALA A 70 -14.61 1.58 3.10
C ALA A 70 -14.45 1.43 4.62
N GLN A 71 -14.03 2.48 5.33
CA GLN A 71 -13.79 2.46 6.78
C GLN A 71 -12.72 1.45 7.26
N ILE A 72 -11.74 1.13 6.41
CA ILE A 72 -10.65 0.23 6.74
C ILE A 72 -9.50 1.05 7.37
N TYR A 73 -9.40 0.95 8.70
CA TYR A 73 -8.40 1.66 9.50
C TYR A 73 -7.86 0.80 10.65
N PRO A 74 -6.64 1.08 11.16
CA PRO A 74 -5.67 2.02 10.61
C PRO A 74 -4.93 1.46 9.37
N ALA A 75 -4.71 2.32 8.39
CA ALA A 75 -3.83 2.06 7.25
C ALA A 75 -2.58 2.94 7.37
N TYR A 76 -1.40 2.30 7.46
CA TYR A 76 -0.13 2.99 7.56
C TYR A 76 0.48 3.14 6.16
N TYR A 77 0.70 4.38 5.74
CA TYR A 77 1.31 4.70 4.45
C TYR A 77 2.83 4.76 4.55
N GLN A 78 3.54 4.16 3.57
CA GLN A 78 5.01 4.12 3.50
C GLN A 78 5.65 3.70 4.83
N ALA A 79 5.14 2.60 5.40
CA ALA A 79 5.49 2.16 6.74
C ALA A 79 6.68 1.20 6.76
N THR A 80 7.57 1.38 7.72
CA THR A 80 8.59 0.40 8.08
C THR A 80 8.11 -0.45 9.25
N VAL A 81 8.43 -1.75 9.24
CA VAL A 81 8.08 -2.68 10.32
C VAL A 81 9.32 -3.01 11.13
N LEU A 82 9.23 -2.93 12.47
CA LEU A 82 10.33 -3.28 13.35
C LEU A 82 10.79 -4.72 13.07
N HIS A 83 12.11 -4.93 13.06
CA HIS A 83 12.76 -6.20 12.72
C HIS A 83 12.67 -6.64 11.25
N VAL A 84 12.05 -5.86 10.37
CA VAL A 84 12.14 -6.05 8.91
C VAL A 84 12.99 -4.92 8.32
N PRO A 85 14.32 -5.09 8.26
CA PRO A 85 15.22 -4.02 7.88
C PRO A 85 15.09 -3.66 6.40
N HIS A 86 15.25 -2.36 6.08
CA HIS A 86 15.36 -1.84 4.71
C HIS A 86 14.14 -2.04 3.81
N VAL A 87 12.97 -2.35 4.38
CA VAL A 87 11.71 -2.43 3.63
C VAL A 87 10.76 -1.32 4.07
N VAL A 88 10.26 -0.59 3.09
CA VAL A 88 9.19 0.40 3.24
C VAL A 88 8.00 -0.13 2.47
N TYR A 89 6.91 -0.43 3.15
CA TYR A 89 5.69 -0.95 2.55
C TYR A 89 4.78 0.19 2.13
N ASP A 90 4.27 0.15 0.89
CA ASP A 90 3.39 1.20 0.35
C ASP A 90 2.19 1.44 1.28
N ILE A 91 1.43 0.38 1.60
CA ILE A 91 0.34 0.42 2.59
C ILE A 91 0.41 -0.83 3.46
N LEU A 92 0.42 -0.63 4.79
CA LEU A 92 0.36 -1.70 5.79
C LEU A 92 -0.95 -1.58 6.58
N LEU A 93 -1.70 -2.68 6.64
CA LEU A 93 -2.81 -2.88 7.56
C LEU A 93 -2.31 -3.80 8.67
N TYR A 94 -1.94 -3.20 9.79
CA TYR A 94 -1.23 -3.92 10.84
C TYR A 94 -2.19 -4.78 11.67
N HIS A 95 -1.81 -6.04 11.89
CA HIS A 95 -2.33 -6.87 12.94
C HIS A 95 -1.17 -7.64 13.55
N LYS A 96 -1.19 -7.87 14.87
CA LYS A 96 -0.10 -8.50 15.61
C LYS A 96 0.41 -9.83 15.00
N THR A 97 -0.47 -10.64 14.43
CA THR A 97 -0.12 -11.97 13.88
C THR A 97 -0.34 -12.14 12.39
N HIS A 98 -1.14 -11.27 11.77
CA HIS A 98 -1.55 -11.41 10.37
C HIS A 98 -1.59 -10.05 9.67
N PRO A 99 -0.46 -9.30 9.65
CA PRO A 99 -0.42 -8.03 8.96
C PRO A 99 -0.68 -8.22 7.46
N ILE A 100 -1.38 -7.27 6.86
CA ILE A 100 -1.63 -7.27 5.43
C ILE A 100 -0.86 -6.12 4.80
N VAL A 101 -0.10 -6.42 3.75
CA VAL A 101 0.61 -5.41 2.96
C VAL A 101 -0.05 -5.31 1.59
N LEU A 102 -0.30 -4.08 1.16
CA LEU A 102 -0.73 -3.77 -0.20
C LEU A 102 0.44 -3.07 -0.90
N SER A 103 1.10 -3.78 -1.82
CA SER A 103 2.10 -3.21 -2.71
C SER A 103 1.39 -2.65 -3.95
N CYS A 104 1.50 -1.36 -4.20
CA CYS A 104 0.79 -0.66 -5.27
C CYS A 104 1.74 -0.36 -6.42
N LYS A 105 1.46 -0.90 -7.61
CA LYS A 105 2.30 -0.69 -8.80
C LYS A 105 1.43 -0.51 -10.04
N VAL A 106 1.48 0.68 -10.65
CA VAL A 106 0.76 0.98 -11.92
C VAL A 106 1.17 0.01 -13.03
N SER A 107 2.49 -0.19 -13.20
CA SER A 107 3.08 -1.19 -14.10
C SER A 107 4.05 -2.08 -13.31
N LEU A 108 3.97 -3.38 -13.51
CA LEU A 108 4.75 -4.38 -12.79
C LEU A 108 6.13 -4.60 -13.41
N ARG A 109 6.24 -4.83 -14.73
CA ARG A 109 7.51 -5.23 -15.38
C ARG A 109 8.25 -6.31 -14.57
N GLU A 110 9.48 -6.06 -14.12
CA GLU A 110 10.25 -6.88 -13.16
C GLU A 110 10.03 -6.50 -11.69
N ARG A 111 9.39 -5.36 -11.40
CA ARG A 111 9.21 -4.80 -10.05
C ARG A 111 8.32 -5.64 -9.14
N TRP A 112 7.49 -6.52 -9.70
CA TRP A 112 6.77 -7.51 -8.89
C TRP A 112 7.73 -8.43 -8.12
N LYS A 113 8.95 -8.65 -8.61
CA LYS A 113 9.99 -9.40 -7.89
C LYS A 113 10.46 -8.68 -6.63
N GLN A 114 10.48 -7.35 -6.65
CA GLN A 114 10.79 -6.57 -5.46
C GLN A 114 9.69 -6.73 -4.42
N ALA A 115 8.42 -6.59 -4.83
CA ALA A 115 7.28 -6.83 -3.95
C ALA A 115 7.27 -8.26 -3.39
N ASP A 116 7.74 -9.24 -4.17
CA ASP A 116 7.91 -10.62 -3.71
C ASP A 116 8.98 -10.77 -2.61
N LEU A 117 10.14 -10.13 -2.79
CA LEU A 117 11.21 -10.12 -1.78
C LEU A 117 10.79 -9.39 -0.49
N GLU A 118 10.09 -8.27 -0.62
CA GLU A 118 9.55 -7.50 0.50
C GLU A 118 8.52 -8.33 1.28
N ALA A 119 7.63 -9.04 0.58
CA ALA A 119 6.66 -9.96 1.18
C ALA A 119 7.32 -11.13 1.93
N LEU A 120 8.40 -11.70 1.38
CA LEU A 120 9.20 -12.72 2.06
C LEU A 120 9.84 -12.18 3.34
N ALA A 121 10.41 -10.97 3.30
CA ALA A 121 11.01 -10.34 4.45
C ALA A 121 10.00 -10.14 5.58
N LEU A 122 8.78 -9.67 5.27
CA LEU A 122 7.72 -9.55 6.26
C LEU A 122 7.36 -10.91 6.87
N ARG A 123 7.21 -11.94 6.03
CA ARG A 123 6.79 -13.28 6.46
C ARG A 123 7.78 -13.95 7.39
N GLN A 124 9.07 -13.61 7.29
CA GLN A 124 10.09 -14.12 8.21
C GLN A 124 9.84 -13.66 9.65
N VAL A 125 9.31 -12.45 9.84
CA VAL A 125 8.95 -11.88 11.15
C VAL A 125 7.51 -12.24 11.54
N TYR A 126 6.57 -12.11 10.60
CA TYR A 126 5.15 -12.36 10.81
C TYR A 126 4.70 -13.53 9.93
N ARG A 127 4.66 -14.75 10.49
CA ARG A 127 4.33 -15.95 9.72
C ARG A 127 2.94 -15.92 9.08
N GLY A 128 1.99 -15.20 9.68
CA GLY A 128 0.65 -14.97 9.13
C GLY A 128 0.53 -13.77 8.19
N ALA A 129 1.63 -13.13 7.80
CA ALA A 129 1.60 -11.99 6.89
C ALA A 129 1.01 -12.35 5.53
N TYR A 130 0.13 -11.48 5.05
CA TYR A 130 -0.52 -11.61 3.75
C TYR A 130 -0.13 -10.42 2.86
N SER A 131 0.53 -10.69 1.74
CA SER A 131 1.04 -9.65 0.85
C SER A 131 0.32 -9.66 -0.49
N ILE A 132 -0.29 -8.53 -0.84
CA ILE A 132 -1.13 -8.35 -2.02
C ILE A 132 -0.46 -7.32 -2.94
N LEU A 133 -0.30 -7.68 -4.21
CA LEU A 133 0.18 -6.77 -5.25
C LEU A 133 -1.02 -6.19 -6.02
N LEU A 134 -1.24 -4.89 -5.89
CA LEU A 134 -2.30 -4.15 -6.60
C LEU A 134 -1.75 -3.51 -7.87
N THR A 135 -2.48 -3.65 -8.98
CA THR A 135 -2.07 -3.05 -10.26
C THR A 135 -3.23 -2.60 -11.15
N LEU A 136 -2.95 -1.61 -11.99
CA LEU A 136 -3.84 -1.19 -13.09
C LEU A 136 -3.54 -1.95 -14.39
N ASN A 137 -2.41 -2.65 -14.50
CA ASN A 137 -2.04 -3.38 -15.71
C ASN A 137 -2.62 -4.80 -15.69
N SER A 138 -3.70 -5.01 -16.43
CA SER A 138 -4.40 -6.31 -16.51
C SER A 138 -3.52 -7.43 -17.05
N SER A 139 -2.76 -7.19 -18.11
CA SER A 139 -1.93 -8.23 -18.74
C SER A 139 -0.80 -8.70 -17.83
N GLU A 140 -0.10 -7.77 -17.17
CA GLU A 140 0.98 -8.10 -16.25
C GLU A 140 0.45 -8.68 -14.95
N GLY A 141 -0.64 -8.14 -14.41
CA GLY A 141 -1.26 -8.62 -13.18
C GLY A 141 -1.79 -10.04 -13.31
N THR A 142 -2.53 -10.35 -14.39
CA THR A 142 -3.00 -11.72 -14.65
C THR A 142 -1.83 -12.71 -14.78
N ARG A 143 -0.73 -12.29 -15.43
CA ARG A 143 0.48 -13.11 -15.51
C ARG A 143 1.04 -13.39 -14.13
N VAL A 144 1.26 -12.37 -13.29
CA VAL A 144 1.81 -12.55 -11.94
C VAL A 144 0.86 -13.38 -11.06
N GLN A 145 -0.45 -13.14 -11.13
CA GLN A 145 -1.45 -13.94 -10.41
C GLN A 145 -1.41 -15.42 -10.81
N ARG A 146 -1.16 -15.73 -12.09
CA ARG A 146 -0.95 -17.11 -12.54
C ARG A 146 0.33 -17.69 -11.94
N GLN A 147 1.43 -16.95 -11.96
CA GLN A 147 2.72 -17.39 -11.39
C GLN A 147 2.61 -17.65 -9.88
N ILE A 148 1.80 -16.86 -9.15
CA ILE A 148 1.48 -17.12 -7.73
C ILE A 148 0.76 -18.46 -7.58
N LYS A 149 -0.26 -18.74 -8.41
CA LYS A 149 -1.01 -20.02 -8.39
C LYS A 149 -0.12 -21.22 -8.74
N GLU A 150 0.84 -21.02 -9.64
CA GLU A 150 1.83 -22.01 -10.06
C GLU A 150 3.00 -22.16 -9.07
N SER A 151 2.99 -21.42 -7.95
CA SER A 151 4.06 -21.41 -6.94
C SER A 151 5.44 -20.96 -7.47
N GLU A 152 5.46 -20.17 -8.55
CA GLU A 152 6.67 -19.53 -9.09
C GLU A 152 7.03 -18.22 -8.35
N VAL A 153 6.09 -17.69 -7.56
CA VAL A 153 6.22 -16.48 -6.74
C VAL A 153 6.11 -16.91 -5.28
N LEU A 154 7.07 -16.51 -4.44
CA LEU A 154 7.27 -17.14 -3.13
C LEU A 154 6.65 -16.32 -1.99
N GLY A 155 6.80 -15.01 -2.05
CA GLY A 155 6.37 -14.03 -1.07
C GLY A 155 4.95 -13.55 -1.29
N LEU A 156 4.56 -13.15 -2.50
CA LEU A 156 3.22 -12.63 -2.74
C LEU A 156 2.15 -13.71 -2.55
N ASN A 157 1.07 -13.35 -1.86
CA ASN A 157 -0.10 -14.22 -1.72
C ASN A 157 -1.09 -14.02 -2.85
N GLU A 158 -1.15 -12.80 -3.40
CA GLU A 158 -2.14 -12.45 -4.40
C GLU A 158 -1.68 -11.26 -5.25
N CYS A 159 -2.11 -11.23 -6.52
CA CYS A 159 -2.01 -10.08 -7.39
C CYS A 159 -3.41 -9.71 -7.90
N VAL A 160 -3.88 -8.54 -7.49
CA VAL A 160 -5.22 -8.03 -7.83
C VAL A 160 -5.10 -6.93 -8.88
N VAL A 161 -5.76 -7.16 -10.01
CA VAL A 161 -5.98 -6.14 -11.03
C VAL A 161 -7.21 -5.34 -10.63
N ILE A 162 -7.06 -4.04 -10.40
CA ILE A 162 -8.14 -3.16 -9.92
C ILE A 162 -9.35 -3.18 -10.87
N GLN A 163 -9.09 -3.19 -12.17
CA GLN A 163 -10.11 -3.15 -13.23
C GLN A 163 -10.32 -4.52 -13.89
N SER A 164 -10.35 -5.59 -13.10
CA SER A 164 -10.66 -6.92 -13.63
C SER A 164 -12.16 -7.06 -13.89
N ARG A 165 -12.56 -7.98 -14.78
CA ARG A 165 -13.97 -8.34 -15.01
C ARG A 165 -14.59 -9.11 -13.84
N GLU A 166 -13.78 -9.52 -12.88
CA GLU A 166 -14.16 -10.41 -11.77
C GLU A 166 -14.42 -9.61 -10.48
N ASP A 167 -14.42 -8.28 -10.55
CA ASP A 167 -14.64 -7.36 -9.42
C ASP A 167 -13.79 -7.69 -8.18
N ARG A 168 -12.60 -8.27 -8.42
CA ARG A 168 -11.77 -8.86 -7.36
C ARG A 168 -11.32 -7.83 -6.34
N PHE A 169 -11.07 -6.60 -6.77
CA PHE A 169 -10.68 -5.52 -5.86
C PHE A 169 -11.81 -5.13 -4.92
N ASP A 170 -13.05 -5.04 -5.40
CA ASP A 170 -14.19 -4.74 -4.54
C ASP A 170 -14.47 -5.89 -3.57
N ALA A 171 -14.32 -7.15 -4.02
CA ALA A 171 -14.35 -8.31 -3.13
C ALA A 171 -13.24 -8.25 -2.06
N LEU A 172 -12.03 -7.81 -2.42
CA LEU A 172 -10.94 -7.61 -1.46
C LEU A 172 -11.29 -6.54 -0.44
N ILE A 173 -11.89 -5.41 -0.86
CA ILE A 173 -12.35 -4.37 0.08
C ILE A 173 -13.34 -4.97 1.09
N LEU A 174 -14.34 -5.73 0.62
CA LEU A 174 -15.31 -6.39 1.50
C LEU A 174 -14.64 -7.37 2.47
N GLU A 175 -13.65 -8.16 2.00
CA GLU A 175 -12.86 -9.06 2.86
C GLU A 175 -12.07 -8.30 3.94
N LEU A 176 -11.45 -7.17 3.57
CA LEU A 176 -10.67 -6.33 4.48
C LEU A 176 -11.56 -5.64 5.52
N GLN A 177 -12.79 -5.25 5.17
CA GLN A 177 -13.77 -4.69 6.09
C GLN A 177 -14.17 -5.66 7.21
N GLN A 178 -14.08 -6.97 6.98
CA GLN A 178 -14.38 -7.99 8.00
C GLN A 178 -13.21 -8.25 8.96
N ARG A 179 -12.08 -7.55 8.81
CA ARG A 179 -10.88 -7.75 9.63
C ARG A 179 -10.72 -6.63 10.65
N GLN A 180 -10.03 -6.97 11.74
CA GLN A 180 -9.61 -6.01 12.75
C GLN A 180 -8.12 -5.68 12.55
N PHE A 181 -7.79 -4.39 12.59
CA PHE A 181 -6.42 -3.89 12.51
C PHE A 181 -6.06 -3.09 13.76
N ASP A 182 -4.82 -3.24 14.22
CA ASP A 182 -4.35 -2.67 15.46
C ASP A 182 -3.71 -1.29 15.22
N PHE A 183 -4.07 -0.32 16.06
CA PHE A 183 -3.34 0.93 16.16
C PHE A 183 -2.05 0.74 16.96
N VAL A 184 -0.92 1.17 16.39
CA VAL A 184 0.42 1.09 16.97
C VAL A 184 1.08 2.43 16.76
N GLU A 185 1.59 3.01 17.85
CA GLU A 185 2.38 4.24 17.77
C GLU A 185 3.73 3.98 17.09
N PRO A 186 4.24 4.90 16.25
CA PRO A 186 5.57 4.77 15.68
C PRO A 186 6.63 4.65 16.77
N VAL A 187 7.43 3.59 16.72
CA VAL A 187 8.54 3.37 17.66
C VAL A 187 9.83 3.90 17.02
N ILE A 188 10.61 4.70 17.75
CA ILE A 188 11.98 5.07 17.34
C ILE A 188 12.90 3.92 17.77
N PRO A 189 13.51 3.16 16.84
CA PRO A 189 14.35 2.03 17.20
C PRO A 189 15.73 2.55 17.63
N VAL A 190 15.90 2.88 18.91
CA VAL A 190 17.24 3.09 19.50
C VAL A 190 17.65 1.81 20.23
N GLN A 191 18.70 1.15 19.76
CA GLN A 191 19.33 0.03 20.46
C GLN A 191 20.81 0.34 20.70
N GLY A 192 21.24 0.35 21.96
CA GLY A 192 22.63 0.60 22.35
C GLY A 192 22.75 1.10 23.80
N GLY A 193 23.96 1.03 24.35
CA GLY A 193 24.29 1.73 25.59
C GLY A 193 24.41 3.23 25.31
N VAL A 194 23.79 4.06 26.16
CA VAL A 194 23.99 5.51 26.11
C VAL A 194 25.29 5.82 26.83
N VAL A 195 26.26 6.38 26.10
CA VAL A 195 27.47 6.95 26.70
C VAL A 195 27.26 8.46 26.76
N THR A 196 27.19 8.99 27.96
CA THR A 196 27.16 10.42 28.27
C THR A 196 28.51 10.86 28.83
N ASN A 197 28.72 12.17 29.00
CA ASN A 197 29.93 12.69 29.64
C ASN A 197 30.12 12.17 31.08
N GLU A 198 29.06 11.68 31.73
CA GLU A 198 29.13 11.08 33.07
C GLU A 198 29.75 9.68 33.06
N ASN A 199 29.88 9.06 31.88
CA ASN A 199 30.54 7.77 31.70
C ASN A 199 32.06 7.87 31.57
N PHE A 200 32.63 9.09 31.57
CA PHE A 200 34.07 9.33 31.54
C PHE A 200 34.49 10.19 32.74
N PRO A 201 35.65 9.93 33.36
CA PRO A 201 36.18 10.72 34.48
C PRO A 201 36.60 12.14 34.06
#